data_AF-A0A8S2U750-F1
#
_entry.id   AF-A0A8S2U750-F1
#
_cell.length_a   1.000
_cell.length_b   1.000
_cell.length_c   1.000
_cell.angle_alpha   90.00
_cell.angle_beta   90.00
_cell.angle_gamma   90.00
#
_symmetry.space_group_name_H-M   'P 1'
#
loop_
_entity.id
_entity.type
_entity.pdbx_description
1 polymer ?
#
loop_
_entity_poly.entity_id
_entity_poly.type
_entity_poly.pdbx_seq_one_letter_code
_entity_poly.pdbx_strand_id
1 'polypeptide(L)'
;EFKDAVRKEKDAVIKIGSGETVTVRVPTHEDGRCIFWEFATDYYDIGFGLYFEWSQVQSNTVTVHVSDSSEEEEEDGEDGS
;
A
#
# COMPACT_ATOMS: atom_id res chain seq x y z
N GLU A 1 20.76 5.07 -9.65
CA GLU A 1 20.26 6.47 -9.62
C GLU A 1 18.94 6.59 -8.85
N PHE A 2 17.80 6.10 -9.36
CA PHE A 2 16.50 6.20 -8.64
C PHE A 2 16.54 5.61 -7.22
N LYS A 3 16.89 4.32 -7.09
CA LYS A 3 16.96 3.66 -5.77
C LYS A 3 17.96 4.32 -4.83
N ASP A 4 19.06 4.84 -5.35
CA ASP A 4 20.09 5.52 -4.54
C ASP A 4 19.62 6.89 -4.04
N ALA A 5 18.76 7.56 -4.79
CA ALA A 5 18.09 8.79 -4.37
C ALA A 5 17.05 8.49 -3.29
N VAL A 6 16.13 7.55 -3.55
CA VAL A 6 15.06 7.17 -2.62
C VAL A 6 15.60 6.63 -1.30
N ARG A 7 16.70 5.85 -1.30
CA ARG A 7 17.34 5.34 -0.08
C ARG A 7 17.88 6.44 0.86
N LYS A 8 18.09 7.65 0.37
CA LYS A 8 18.52 8.80 1.19
C LYS A 8 17.34 9.52 1.84
N GLU A 9 16.13 9.29 1.34
CA GLU A 9 14.91 9.86 1.89
C GLU A 9 14.42 9.04 3.08
N LYS A 10 14.00 9.75 4.12
CA LYS A 10 13.45 9.12 5.32
C LYS A 10 12.04 8.61 4.99
N ASP A 11 11.71 7.40 5.44
CA ASP A 11 10.37 6.78 5.29
C ASP A 11 9.96 6.41 3.85
N ALA A 12 10.88 6.47 2.87
CA ALA A 12 10.62 6.12 1.47
C ALA A 12 10.93 4.65 1.11
N VAL A 13 11.46 3.87 2.06
CA VAL A 13 11.79 2.45 1.88
C VAL A 13 10.93 1.59 2.80
N ILE A 14 10.12 0.73 2.20
CA ILE A 14 9.22 -0.19 2.91
C ILE A 14 9.76 -1.62 2.75
N LYS A 15 9.74 -2.39 3.85
CA LYS A 15 10.03 -3.83 3.84
C LYS A 15 8.71 -4.57 3.88
N ILE A 16 8.55 -5.53 2.97
CA ILE A 16 7.32 -6.31 2.81
C ILE A 16 7.70 -7.77 3.05
N GLY A 17 7.08 -8.38 4.06
CA GLY A 17 7.24 -9.77 4.42
C GLY A 17 6.52 -10.71 3.46
N SER A 18 6.80 -12.01 3.60
CA SER A 18 6.10 -13.03 2.83
C SER A 18 4.63 -13.07 3.23
N GLY A 19 3.72 -12.97 2.25
CA GLY A 19 2.28 -12.96 2.50
C GLY A 19 1.75 -11.62 3.05
N GLU A 20 2.60 -10.63 3.29
CA GLU A 20 2.13 -9.32 3.74
C GLU A 20 1.61 -8.48 2.56
N THR A 21 0.56 -7.72 2.81
CA THR A 21 0.09 -6.64 1.94
C THR A 21 0.33 -5.31 2.62
N VAL A 22 0.88 -4.35 1.88
CA VAL A 22 1.06 -2.97 2.34
C VAL A 22 0.22 -2.02 1.52
N THR A 23 -0.55 -1.19 2.22
CA THR A 23 -1.40 -0.16 1.64
C THR A 23 -0.84 1.22 2.01
N VAL A 24 -0.42 1.98 1.00
CA VAL A 24 -0.04 3.39 1.15
C VAL A 24 -1.25 4.25 0.79
N ARG A 25 -1.82 4.94 1.77
CA ARG A 25 -2.96 5.84 1.57
C ARG A 25 -2.45 7.24 1.31
N VAL A 26 -2.76 7.76 0.12
CA VAL A 26 -2.38 9.11 -0.32
C VAL A 26 -3.65 9.95 -0.44
N PRO A 27 -3.87 10.92 0.47
CA PRO A 27 -5.02 11.82 0.39
C PRO A 27 -4.96 12.70 -0.86
N THR A 28 -6.13 13.02 -1.43
CA THR A 28 -6.19 13.99 -2.53
C THR A 28 -5.92 15.39 -1.99
N HIS A 29 -5.12 16.17 -2.72
CA HIS A 29 -4.88 17.57 -2.42
C HIS A 29 -5.98 18.43 -3.06
N GLU A 30 -6.48 19.47 -2.39
CA GLU A 30 -7.58 20.32 -2.89
C GLU A 30 -7.28 20.94 -4.27
N ASP A 31 -6.06 21.42 -4.47
CA ASP A 31 -5.59 21.95 -5.76
C ASP A 31 -4.98 20.89 -6.70
N GLY A 32 -5.00 19.62 -6.27
CA GLY A 32 -4.40 18.51 -7.00
C GLY A 32 -5.24 18.08 -8.20
N ARG A 33 -4.56 17.69 -9.28
CA ARG A 33 -5.22 17.20 -10.52
C ARG A 33 -4.81 15.80 -10.92
N CYS A 34 -3.65 15.36 -10.44
CA CYS A 34 -3.04 14.09 -10.81
C CYS A 34 -2.31 13.53 -9.59
N ILE A 35 -2.19 12.21 -9.54
CA ILE A 35 -1.30 11.50 -8.63
C ILE A 35 -0.21 10.85 -9.49
N PHE A 36 1.04 10.99 -9.06
CA PHE A 36 2.19 10.35 -9.68
C PHE A 36 2.80 9.40 -8.66
N TRP A 37 3.24 8.23 -9.11
CA TRP A 37 3.93 7.25 -8.27
C TRP A 37 5.09 6.64 -9.06
N GLU A 38 6.16 6.36 -8.33
CA GLU A 38 7.32 5.60 -8.82
C GLU A 38 7.70 4.62 -7.72
N PHE A 39 8.00 3.37 -8.09
CA PHE A 39 8.48 2.37 -7.15
C PHE A 39 9.46 1.42 -7.82
N ALA A 40 10.27 0.74 -7.01
CA ALA A 40 11.17 -0.30 -7.47
C ALA A 40 11.40 -1.33 -6.37
N THR A 41 11.58 -2.59 -6.75
CA THR A 41 11.93 -3.70 -5.84
C THR A 41 13.38 -4.12 -6.04
N ASP A 42 14.02 -4.66 -5.00
CA ASP A 42 15.43 -5.05 -5.08
C ASP A 42 15.70 -6.36 -5.82
N TYR A 43 14.98 -7.43 -5.48
CA TYR A 43 15.32 -8.78 -5.96
C TYR A 43 14.18 -9.53 -6.63
N TYR A 44 12.95 -9.32 -6.15
CA TYR A 44 11.76 -10.04 -6.61
C TYR A 44 10.71 -9.06 -7.11
N ASP A 45 9.77 -9.54 -7.92
CA ASP A 45 8.59 -8.81 -8.30
C ASP A 45 7.64 -8.62 -7.12
N ILE A 46 6.67 -7.73 -7.30
CA ILE A 46 5.62 -7.48 -6.32
C ILE A 46 4.31 -7.22 -7.05
N GLY A 47 3.22 -7.74 -6.49
CA GLY A 47 1.87 -7.34 -6.90
C GLY A 47 1.64 -5.87 -6.57
N PHE A 48 1.26 -5.08 -7.57
CA PHE A 48 0.96 -3.66 -7.39
C PHE A 48 -0.42 -3.35 -7.96
N GLY A 49 -1.23 -2.64 -7.18
CA GLY A 49 -2.56 -2.21 -7.56
C GLY A 49 -2.86 -0.82 -7.03
N LEU A 50 -3.83 -0.16 -7.67
CA LEU A 50 -4.36 1.12 -7.24
C LEU A 50 -5.87 1.01 -7.09
N TYR A 51 -6.38 1.61 -6.03
CA TYR A 51 -7.80 1.81 -5.84
C TYR A 51 -8.03 3.22 -5.32
N PHE A 52 -9.24 3.73 -5.54
CA PHE A 52 -9.65 5.04 -5.05
C PHE A 52 -10.68 4.84 -3.94
N GLU A 53 -10.41 5.43 -2.78
CA GLU A 53 -11.34 5.47 -1.65
C GLU A 53 -12.16 6.76 -1.72
N TRP A 54 -13.48 6.64 -1.87
CA TRP A 54 -14.40 7.77 -1.81
C TRP A 54 -14.65 8.17 -0.37
N SER A 55 -13.85 9.10 0.16
CA SER A 55 -13.98 9.61 1.52
C SER A 55 -13.69 11.11 1.61
N GLN A 56 -14.13 11.74 2.70
CA GLN A 56 -13.78 13.12 2.99
C GLN A 56 -12.35 13.17 3.54
N VAL A 57 -11.46 13.89 2.85
CA VAL A 57 -10.07 14.04 3.27
C VAL A 57 -10.01 14.79 4.60
N GLN A 58 -9.43 14.15 5.62
CA GLN A 58 -9.26 14.76 6.95
C GLN A 58 -7.88 15.41 7.13
N SER A 59 -6.90 14.97 6.34
CA SER A 59 -5.51 15.45 6.37
C SER A 59 -4.81 15.13 5.06
N ASN A 60 -3.76 15.88 4.72
CA ASN A 60 -2.86 15.62 3.58
C ASN A 60 -1.70 14.67 3.95
N THR A 61 -1.70 14.10 5.14
CA THR A 61 -0.66 13.17 5.60
C THR A 61 -0.81 11.82 4.90
N VAL A 62 0.28 11.33 4.29
CA VAL A 62 0.38 9.97 3.77
C VAL A 62 0.47 8.97 4.92
N THR A 63 -0.30 7.89 4.87
CA THR A 63 -0.25 6.81 5.88
C THR A 63 0.08 5.46 5.26
N VAL A 64 0.69 4.58 6.04
CA VAL A 64 1.05 3.22 5.63
C VAL A 64 0.37 2.23 6.56
N HIS A 65 -0.32 1.24 5.98
CA HIS A 65 -0.97 0.15 6.69
C HIS A 65 -0.38 -1.17 6.23
N VAL A 66 -0.08 -2.07 7.17
CA VAL A 66 0.45 -3.41 6.89
C VAL A 66 -0.57 -4.42 7.40
N SER A 67 -0.88 -5.40 6.56
CA SER A 67 -1.81 -6.50 6.86
C SER A 67 -1.14 -7.82 6.49
N ASP A 68 -1.27 -8.83 7.36
CA ASP A 68 -0.88 -10.20 7.04
C ASP A 68 -2.04 -10.84 6.27
N SER A 69 -1.78 -11.36 5.07
CA SER A 69 -2.82 -11.97 4.23
C SER A 69 -3.32 -13.32 4.78
N SER A 70 -2.77 -13.79 5.91
CA SER A 70 -3.09 -15.11 6.49
C SER A 70 -4.32 -15.13 7.41
N GLU A 71 -5.01 -14.01 7.64
CA GLU A 71 -6.16 -13.93 8.57
C GLU A 71 -7.56 -14.02 7.91
N GLU A 72 -7.66 -14.33 6.61
CA GLU A 72 -8.97 -14.42 5.90
C GLU A 72 -9.24 -15.78 5.22
N GLU A 73 -8.96 -16.89 5.90
CA GLU A 73 -9.53 -18.21 5.55
C GLU A 73 -10.16 -18.90 6.78
N GLU A 74 -11.24 -18.34 7.33
CA GLU A 74 -12.23 -19.14 8.08
C GLU A 74 -13.46 -19.34 7.17
N GLU A 75 -13.45 -20.47 6.47
CA GLU A 75 -14.54 -21.02 5.68
C GLU A 75 -15.78 -21.24 6.59
N ASP A 76 -16.87 -20.52 6.33
CA ASP A 76 -18.20 -20.80 6.89
C ASP A 76 -18.67 -22.20 6.41
N GLY A 77 -18.30 -23.22 7.18
CA GLY A 77 -18.81 -24.58 7.03
C GLY A 77 -20.19 -24.74 7.65
N GLU A 78 -21.23 -24.22 7.01
CA GLU A 78 -22.63 -24.54 7.31
C GLU A 78 -23.34 -25.12 6.08
N ASP A 79 -23.27 -26.45 5.92
CA ASP A 79 -24.35 -27.21 5.26
C ASP A 79 -24.89 -28.22 6.29
N GLY A 80 -25.95 -27.78 6.97
CA GLY A 80 -26.63 -28.52 8.03
C GLY A 80 -27.24 -29.84 7.56
N SER A 81 -27.07 -30.89 8.37
CA SER A 81 -27.81 -32.16 8.30
C SER A 81 -28.98 -32.16 9.28
#